data_AF-A0A502EZE5-F1
#
_entry.id   AF-A0A502EZE5-F1
#
_cell.length_a   1.000
_cell.length_b   1.000
_cell.length_c   1.000
_cell.angle_alpha   90.00
_cell.angle_beta   90.00
_cell.angle_gamma   90.00
#
_symmetry.space_group_name_H-M   'P 1'
#
loop_
_entity.id
_entity.type
_entity.pdbx_description
1 polymer ?
#
loop_
_entity_poly.entity_id
_entity_poly.type
_entity_poly.pdbx_seq_one_letter_code
_entity_poly.pdbx_strand_id
1 'polypeptide(L)'
;MKLQNRFFSYIILLVVYYFSTVLLMTTDSSLKINHLFITLGFGFTIINLAYSFLILKWTPLFNILYSIIIAAVSLVLALKFGDLHLFSNYDPYDIETSVIANAVFSVIFWEVAYQTKKI
;
A
#
# COMPACT_ATOMS: atom_id res chain seq x y z
N MET A 1 -7.86 17.99 7.33
CA MET A 1 -6.41 18.26 7.30
C MET A 1 -6.09 19.21 6.14
N LYS A 2 -5.13 20.14 6.30
CA LYS A 2 -4.71 21.04 5.20
C LYS A 2 -4.08 20.23 4.06
N LEU A 3 -4.20 20.72 2.82
CA LEU A 3 -3.70 20.03 1.62
C LEU A 3 -2.19 19.72 1.71
N GLN A 4 -1.39 20.69 2.15
CA GLN A 4 0.06 20.51 2.33
C GLN A 4 0.41 19.35 3.28
N ASN A 5 -0.26 19.27 4.43
CA ASN A 5 -0.01 18.21 5.41
C ASN A 5 -0.42 16.83 4.86
N ARG A 6 -1.43 16.77 3.99
CA ARG A 6 -1.87 15.52 3.34
C ARG A 6 -0.84 15.05 2.33
N PHE A 7 -0.36 15.95 1.48
CA PHE A 7 0.75 15.62 0.56
C PHE A 7 1.96 15.07 1.33
N PHE A 8 2.33 15.72 2.43
CA PHE A 8 3.41 15.24 3.27
C PHE A 8 3.14 13.84 3.85
N SER A 9 1.93 13.59 4.36
CA SER A 9 1.59 12.27 4.89
C SER A 9 1.55 11.18 3.82
N TYR A 10 1.14 11.51 2.59
CA TYR A 10 1.16 10.59 1.47
C TYR A 10 2.57 10.23 1.00
N ILE A 11 3.49 11.21 0.98
CA ILE A 11 4.90 10.93 0.69
C ILE A 11 5.48 9.98 1.73
N ILE A 12 5.19 10.21 3.01
CA ILE A 12 5.61 9.29 4.08
C ILE A 12 5.02 7.89 3.85
N LEU A 13 3.72 7.80 3.54
CA LEU A 13 3.06 6.52 3.28
C LEU A 13 3.71 5.77 2.11
N LEU A 14 4.04 6.48 1.03
CA LEU A 14 4.71 5.92 -0.14
C LEU A 14 6.07 5.32 0.24
N VAL A 15 6.89 6.07 0.99
CA VAL A 15 8.20 5.62 1.48
C VAL A 15 8.05 4.40 2.39
N VAL A 16 7.08 4.43 3.32
CA VAL A 16 6.80 3.30 4.22
C VAL A 16 6.42 2.06 3.40
N TYR A 17 5.51 2.18 2.44
CA TYR A 17 5.13 1.06 1.57
C TYR A 17 6.31 0.44 0.83
N TYR A 18 7.16 1.28 0.24
CA TYR A 18 8.33 0.82 -0.50
C TYR A 18 9.28 0.00 0.38
N PHE A 19 9.72 0.55 1.51
CA PHE A 19 10.65 -0.14 2.42
C PHE A 19 10.00 -1.34 3.12
N SER A 20 8.72 -1.24 3.49
CA SER A 20 8.00 -2.34 4.12
C SER A 20 7.83 -3.53 3.18
N THR A 21 7.75 -3.32 1.87
CA THR A 21 7.65 -4.45 0.92
C THR A 21 8.87 -5.37 1.02
N VAL A 22 10.07 -4.81 1.05
CA VAL A 22 11.32 -5.56 1.23
C VAL A 22 11.34 -6.27 2.59
N LEU A 23 10.92 -5.59 3.66
CA LEU A 23 10.85 -6.18 4.99
C LEU A 23 9.84 -7.34 5.08
N LEU A 24 8.68 -7.21 4.43
CA LEU A 24 7.65 -8.25 4.43
C LEU A 24 8.08 -9.46 3.60
N MET A 25 8.72 -9.25 2.45
CA MET A 25 9.31 -10.32 1.63
C MET A 25 10.38 -11.11 2.40
N THR A 26 11.30 -10.40 3.07
CA THR A 26 12.34 -11.05 3.88
C THR A 26 11.74 -11.78 5.08
N THR A 27 10.70 -11.25 5.70
CA THR A 27 9.98 -11.90 6.80
C THR A 27 9.27 -13.19 6.35
N ASP A 28 8.61 -13.18 5.19
CA ASP A 28 7.96 -14.38 4.61
C ASP A 28 8.99 -15.51 4.40
N SER A 29 10.12 -15.16 3.79
CA SER A 29 11.19 -16.12 3.51
C SER A 29 11.84 -16.66 4.78
N SER A 30 12.04 -15.80 5.79
CA SER A 30 12.67 -16.19 7.07
C SER A 30 11.77 -17.09 7.91
N LEU A 31 10.46 -16.82 7.90
CA LEU A 31 9.46 -17.62 8.62
C LEU A 31 8.99 -18.84 7.84
N LYS A 32 9.47 -19.04 6.59
CA LYS A 32 9.08 -20.14 5.69
C LYS A 32 7.56 -20.25 5.52
N ILE A 33 6.88 -19.12 5.49
CA ILE A 33 5.42 -19.08 5.32
C ILE A 33 5.05 -19.56 3.90
N ASN A 34 5.88 -19.24 2.90
CA ASN A 34 5.69 -19.57 1.49
C ASN A 34 4.36 -19.06 0.89
N HIS A 35 3.78 -18.03 1.52
CA HIS A 35 2.53 -17.40 1.08
C HIS A 35 2.71 -15.88 1.03
N LEU A 36 3.63 -15.45 0.16
CA LEU A 36 4.05 -14.05 0.06
C LEU A 36 2.87 -13.07 -0.09
N PHE A 37 1.86 -13.41 -0.90
CA PHE A 37 0.69 -12.54 -1.08
C PHE A 37 -0.12 -12.34 0.19
N ILE A 38 -0.25 -13.39 1.01
CA ILE A 38 -0.95 -13.31 2.30
C ILE A 38 -0.12 -12.43 3.24
N THR A 39 1.18 -12.67 3.32
CA THR A 39 2.10 -11.88 4.16
C THR A 39 2.09 -10.39 3.78
N LEU A 40 2.13 -10.08 2.48
CA LEU A 40 2.04 -8.71 1.97
C LEU A 40 0.69 -8.07 2.27
N GLY A 41 -0.41 -8.78 1.99
CA GLY A 41 -1.77 -8.27 2.24
C GLY A 41 -2.00 -7.90 3.70
N PHE A 42 -1.63 -8.79 4.63
CA PHE A 42 -1.71 -8.51 6.07
C PHE A 42 -0.75 -7.39 6.49
N GLY A 43 0.48 -7.40 6.00
CA GLY A 43 1.46 -6.36 6.28
C GLY A 43 0.98 -4.96 5.87
N PHE A 44 0.48 -4.81 4.65
CA PHE A 44 -0.07 -3.54 4.17
C PHE A 44 -1.35 -3.14 4.89
N THR A 45 -2.17 -4.11 5.31
CA THR A 45 -3.35 -3.83 6.15
C THR A 45 -2.93 -3.21 7.49
N ILE A 46 -1.89 -3.74 8.14
CA ILE A 46 -1.35 -3.19 9.41
C ILE A 46 -0.79 -1.78 9.18
N ILE A 47 -0.06 -1.55 8.09
CA ILE A 47 0.47 -0.23 7.75
C ILE A 47 -0.68 0.77 7.53
N ASN A 48 -1.71 0.38 6.79
CA ASN A 48 -2.89 1.22 6.56
C ASN A 48 -3.67 1.51 7.86
N LEU A 49 -3.77 0.53 8.76
CA LEU A 49 -4.36 0.72 10.08
C LEU A 49 -3.56 1.75 10.87
N ALA A 50 -2.24 1.59 10.96
CA ALA A 50 -1.37 2.54 11.64
C ALA A 50 -1.50 3.95 11.05
N TYR A 51 -1.50 4.06 9.72
CA TYR A 51 -1.68 5.33 9.00
C TYR A 51 -3.03 5.98 9.35
N SER A 52 -4.12 5.23 9.25
CA SER A 52 -5.48 5.76 9.44
C SER A 52 -5.77 6.15 10.90
N PHE A 53 -5.27 5.38 11.87
CA PHE A 53 -5.42 5.70 13.29
C PHE A 53 -4.52 6.86 13.74
N LEU A 54 -3.25 6.89 13.33
CA LEU A 54 -2.29 7.89 13.82
C LEU A 54 -2.39 9.23 13.08
N ILE A 55 -2.55 9.19 11.76
CA ILE A 55 -2.49 10.38 10.90
C ILE A 55 -3.90 10.91 10.61
N LEU A 56 -4.78 10.06 10.09
CA LEU A 56 -6.12 10.51 9.67
C LEU A 56 -7.08 10.68 10.86
N LYS A 57 -6.92 9.86 11.91
CA LYS A 57 -7.75 9.87 13.12
C LYS A 57 -9.24 9.73 12.82
N TRP A 58 -9.61 8.86 11.88
CA TRP A 58 -11.03 8.59 11.59
C TRP A 58 -11.63 7.62 12.61
N THR A 59 -12.94 7.38 12.51
CA THR A 59 -13.62 6.44 13.39
C THR A 59 -13.09 5.02 13.16
N PRO A 60 -13.06 4.17 14.21
CA PRO A 60 -12.44 2.84 14.12
C PRO A 60 -13.00 1.97 12.99
N LEU A 61 -14.31 2.03 12.75
CA LEU A 61 -14.96 1.27 11.69
C LEU A 61 -14.44 1.63 10.30
N PHE A 62 -14.31 2.93 9.99
CA PHE A 62 -13.78 3.37 8.70
C PHE A 62 -12.29 3.04 8.56
N ASN A 63 -11.50 3.17 9.62
CA ASN A 63 -10.09 2.81 9.59
C ASN A 63 -9.91 1.36 9.19
N ILE A 64 -10.64 0.44 9.81
CA ILE A 64 -10.53 -0.99 9.53
C ILE A 64 -10.98 -1.32 8.10
N LEU A 65 -12.17 -0.86 7.70
CA LEU A 65 -12.72 -1.15 6.38
C LEU A 65 -11.82 -0.64 5.25
N TYR A 66 -11.45 0.65 5.29
CA TYR A 66 -10.59 1.21 4.25
C TYR A 66 -9.20 0.60 4.27
N SER A 67 -8.65 0.26 5.43
CA SER A 67 -7.31 -0.35 5.49
C SER A 67 -7.23 -1.70 4.80
N ILE A 68 -8.24 -2.54 4.99
CA ILE A 68 -8.34 -3.86 4.36
C ILE A 68 -8.62 -3.70 2.86
N ILE A 69 -9.60 -2.88 2.48
CA ILE A 69 -9.99 -2.68 1.07
C ILE A 69 -8.82 -2.11 0.27
N ILE A 70 -8.16 -1.07 0.78
CA ILE A 70 -7.04 -0.43 0.10
C ILE A 70 -5.88 -1.43 -0.04
N ALA A 71 -5.54 -2.19 1.00
CA ALA A 71 -4.47 -3.17 0.92
C ALA A 71 -4.75 -4.25 -0.13
N ALA A 72 -5.98 -4.78 -0.19
CA ALA A 72 -6.35 -5.80 -1.17
C ALA A 72 -6.36 -5.25 -2.60
N VAL A 73 -7.03 -4.12 -2.83
CA VAL A 73 -7.20 -3.56 -4.18
C VAL A 73 -5.88 -3.03 -4.74
N SER A 74 -5.06 -2.36 -3.92
CA SER A 74 -3.73 -1.88 -4.35
C SER A 74 -2.82 -3.03 -4.74
N LEU A 75 -2.76 -4.11 -3.96
CA LEU A 75 -1.92 -5.26 -4.24
C LEU A 75 -2.34 -5.98 -5.52
N VAL A 76 -3.65 -6.18 -5.74
CA VAL A 76 -4.16 -6.80 -6.97
C VAL A 76 -3.84 -5.94 -8.20
N LEU A 77 -4.06 -4.63 -8.11
CA LEU A 77 -3.76 -3.71 -9.22
C LEU A 77 -2.27 -3.60 -9.49
N ALA A 78 -1.43 -3.64 -8.45
CA ALA A 78 0.02 -3.64 -8.59
C ALA A 78 0.51 -4.83 -9.41
N LEU A 79 -0.02 -6.03 -9.14
CA LEU A 79 0.31 -7.23 -9.92
C LEU A 79 -0.16 -7.11 -11.36
N LYS A 80 -1.40 -6.63 -11.57
CA LYS A 80 -1.93 -6.40 -12.92
C LYS A 80 -1.14 -5.34 -13.67
N PHE A 81 -0.54 -4.39 -12.96
CA PHE A 81 0.33 -3.38 -13.54
C PHE A 81 1.71 -3.94 -13.89
N GLY A 82 2.26 -4.83 -13.07
CA GLY A 82 3.47 -5.60 -13.39
C GLY A 82 3.28 -6.49 -14.62
N ASP A 83 2.12 -7.17 -14.73
CA ASP A 83 1.74 -8.00 -15.88
C ASP A 83 1.71 -7.23 -17.23
N LEU A 84 1.74 -5.89 -17.22
CA LEU A 84 1.80 -5.07 -18.44
C LEU A 84 3.21 -4.98 -19.04
N HIS A 85 4.25 -5.41 -18.33
CA HIS A 85 5.65 -5.43 -18.78
C HIS A 85 6.15 -4.08 -19.33
N LEU A 86 5.63 -2.96 -18.81
CA LEU A 86 5.88 -1.61 -19.33
C LEU A 86 7.36 -1.21 -19.28
N PHE A 87 8.10 -1.77 -18.33
CA PHE A 87 9.50 -1.42 -18.07
C PHE A 87 10.43 -2.64 -18.11
N SER A 88 10.09 -3.64 -18.92
CA SER A 88 10.83 -4.91 -19.06
C SER A 88 12.34 -4.78 -19.34
N ASN A 89 12.79 -3.67 -19.92
CA ASN A 89 14.23 -3.39 -20.12
C ASN A 89 14.98 -3.01 -18.83
N TYR A 90 14.27 -2.53 -17.81
CA TYR A 90 14.83 -2.05 -16.53
C TYR A 90 14.49 -2.97 -15.37
N ASP A 91 13.33 -3.63 -15.41
CA ASP A 91 12.84 -4.56 -14.40
C ASP A 91 12.38 -5.85 -15.09
N PRO A 92 13.29 -6.81 -15.35
CA PRO A 92 12.99 -8.02 -16.11
C PRO A 92 12.00 -8.96 -15.41
N TYR A 93 11.79 -8.77 -14.11
CA TYR A 93 10.91 -9.61 -13.28
C TYR A 93 9.65 -8.85 -12.82
N ASP A 94 9.48 -7.60 -13.24
CA ASP A 94 8.37 -6.69 -12.89
C ASP A 94 8.14 -6.52 -11.38
N ILE A 95 9.14 -6.86 -10.56
CA ILE A 95 9.06 -6.85 -9.10
C ILE A 95 9.07 -5.40 -8.62
N GLU A 96 10.06 -4.61 -9.05
CA GLU A 96 10.19 -3.20 -8.64
C GLU A 96 9.01 -2.38 -9.13
N THR A 97 8.56 -2.64 -10.36
CA THR A 97 7.39 -2.03 -10.97
C THR A 97 6.14 -2.31 -10.14
N SER A 98 5.94 -3.55 -9.71
CA SER A 98 4.83 -3.93 -8.82
C SER A 98 4.94 -3.27 -7.44
N VAL A 99 6.14 -3.20 -6.85
CA VAL A 99 6.35 -2.55 -5.55
C VAL A 99 5.99 -1.07 -5.61
N ILE A 100 6.48 -0.36 -6.62
CA ILE A 100 6.21 1.07 -6.81
C ILE A 100 4.73 1.30 -7.09
N ALA A 101 4.13 0.48 -7.97
CA ALA A 101 2.71 0.57 -8.29
C ALA A 101 1.83 0.40 -7.05
N ASN A 102 2.14 -0.58 -6.18
CA ASN A 102 1.40 -0.80 -4.94
C ASN A 102 1.44 0.41 -4.00
N ALA A 103 2.62 1.03 -3.84
CA ALA A 103 2.79 2.23 -3.02
C ALA A 103 2.00 3.42 -3.57
N VAL A 104 2.05 3.62 -4.90
CA VAL A 104 1.33 4.69 -5.59
C VAL A 104 -0.19 4.49 -5.50
N PHE A 105 -0.69 3.29 -5.80
CA PHE A 105 -2.12 2.99 -5.72
C PHE A 105 -2.67 3.16 -4.30
N SER A 106 -1.92 2.74 -3.28
CA SER A 106 -2.32 2.92 -1.89
C SER A 106 -2.51 4.39 -1.51
N VAL A 107 -1.59 5.26 -1.95
CA VAL A 107 -1.72 6.71 -1.77
C VAL A 107 -2.94 7.26 -2.49
N ILE A 108 -3.13 6.89 -3.76
CA ILE A 108 -4.29 7.34 -4.56
C ILE A 108 -5.59 6.91 -3.90
N PHE A 109 -5.70 5.67 -3.41
CA PHE A 109 -6.93 5.21 -2.76
C PHE A 109 -7.19 5.90 -1.42
N TRP A 110 -6.15 6.23 -0.65
CA TRP A 110 -6.33 7.05 0.54
C TRP A 110 -6.77 8.48 0.22
N GLU A 111 -6.30 9.05 -0.89
CA GLU A 111 -6.80 10.33 -1.40
C GLU A 111 -8.27 10.22 -1.77
N VAL A 112 -8.66 9.21 -2.55
CA VAL A 112 -10.05 8.97 -2.94
C VAL A 112 -10.94 8.80 -1.70
N ALA A 113 -10.56 7.92 -0.76
CA ALA A 113 -11.29 7.70 0.49
C ALA A 113 -11.44 8.98 1.32
N TYR A 114 -10.41 9.85 1.32
CA TYR A 114 -10.48 11.12 2.04
C TYR A 114 -11.46 12.08 1.40
N GLN A 115 -11.49 12.15 0.07
CA GLN A 115 -12.40 13.03 -0.66
C GLN A 115 -13.85 12.55 -0.59
N THR A 116 -14.10 11.23 -0.68
CA THR A 116 -15.46 10.68 -0.56
C THR A 116 -16.08 10.92 0.82
N LYS A 117 -15.27 10.96 1.88
CA LYS A 117 -15.73 11.29 3.23
C LYS A 117 -16.07 12.79 3.41
N LYS A 118 -15.53 13.66 2.55
CA LYS A 118 -15.75 15.12 2.63
C LYS A 118 -17.04 15.55 1.93
N ILE A 119 -17.54 14.75 1.00
CA ILE A 119 -18.85 14.90 0.36
C ILE A 119 -19.93 14.55 1.39
#